data_AF-A0A2P8NAV0-F1
#
_entry.id   AF-A0A2P8NAV0-F1
#
_cell.length_a   1.000
_cell.length_b   1.000
_cell.length_c   1.000
_cell.angle_alpha   90.00
_cell.angle_beta   90.00
_cell.angle_gamma   90.00
#
_symmetry.space_group_name_H-M   'P 1'
#
loop_
_entity.id
_entity.type
_entity.pdbx_description
1 polymer ?
#
loop_
_entity_poly.entity_id
_entity_poly.type
_entity_poly.pdbx_seq_one_letter_code
_entity_poly.pdbx_strand_id
1 'polypeptide(L)'
;MRLSEAERASLEKEAGGAPLGAYIKAKAIGTPPIRPRGSGFHVVDRTAFARGLALLGRSRLANNLNQLAWAVNTGSLPVTPETEAELVGAVQDVRALRSLFLVALGMKPERDPSSFANASEDT
;
A
#
# COMPACT_ATOMS: atom_id res chain seq x y z
N MET A 1 14.62 32.12 24.73
CA MET A 1 15.51 31.06 25.27
C MET A 1 16.72 30.96 24.37
N ARG A 2 17.93 30.99 24.91
CA ARG A 2 19.14 30.65 24.15
C ARG A 2 19.39 29.15 24.34
N LEU A 3 19.55 28.44 23.23
CA LEU A 3 19.86 27.01 23.22
C LEU A 3 21.30 26.86 22.72
N SER A 4 22.09 26.02 23.38
CA SER A 4 23.34 25.51 22.82
C SER A 4 23.06 24.57 21.64
N GLU A 5 24.06 24.32 20.81
CA GLU A 5 23.92 23.41 19.66
C GLU A 5 23.53 21.99 20.08
N ALA A 6 24.06 21.50 21.20
CA ALA A 6 23.74 20.18 21.75
C ALA A 6 22.27 20.09 22.21
N GLU A 7 21.78 21.11 22.92
CA GLU A 7 20.39 21.18 23.36
C GLU A 7 19.44 21.28 22.17
N ARG A 8 19.83 22.06 21.15
CA ARG A 8 19.06 22.18 19.92
C ARG A 8 18.94 20.84 19.19
N ALA A 9 20.04 20.11 19.02
CA ALA A 9 20.04 18.80 18.36
C ALA A 9 19.18 17.77 19.09
N SER A 10 19.23 17.77 20.44
CA SER A 10 18.37 16.90 21.25
C SER A 10 16.89 17.22 21.04
N LEU A 11 16.52 18.50 21.01
CA LEU A 11 15.14 18.93 20.80
C LEU A 11 14.65 18.65 19.36
N GLU A 12 15.51 18.78 18.36
CA GLU A 12 15.17 18.44 16.96
C GLU A 12 14.91 16.93 16.79
N LYS A 13 15.69 16.09 17.48
CA LYS A 13 15.45 14.63 17.53
C LYS A 13 14.12 14.29 18.22
N GLU A 14 13.81 14.97 19.33
CA GLU A 14 12.56 14.77 20.08
C GLU A 14 11.34 15.29 19.30
N ALA A 15 11.51 16.35 18.50
CA ALA A 15 10.46 16.94 17.69
C ALA A 15 9.99 16.04 16.54
N GLY A 16 10.76 15.02 16.15
CA GLY A 16 10.33 13.98 15.22
C GLY A 16 9.82 14.51 13.87
N GLY A 17 10.39 15.61 13.38
CA GLY A 17 9.99 16.27 12.12
C GLY A 17 8.98 17.41 12.26
N ALA A 18 8.51 17.75 13.46
CA ALA A 18 7.77 18.98 13.71
C ALA A 18 8.70 20.20 13.73
N PRO A 19 8.23 21.40 13.32
CA PRO A 19 9.02 22.63 13.44
C PRO A 19 9.43 22.87 14.90
N LEU A 20 10.73 23.06 15.16
CA LEU A 20 11.30 23.15 16.50
C LEU A 20 10.60 24.20 17.39
N GLY A 21 10.26 25.37 16.85
CA GLY A 21 9.54 26.41 17.58
C GLY A 21 8.11 26.00 17.97
N ALA A 22 7.42 25.22 17.13
CA ALA A 22 6.09 24.68 17.43
C ALA A 22 6.17 23.59 18.51
N TYR A 23 7.20 22.74 18.44
CA TYR A 23 7.46 21.70 19.45
C TYR A 23 7.81 22.30 20.83
N ILE A 24 8.68 23.31 20.87
CA ILE A 24 9.05 24.00 22.12
C ILE A 24 7.83 24.71 22.73
N LYS A 25 7.05 25.41 21.90
CA LYS A 25 5.80 26.07 22.35
C LYS A 25 4.81 25.06 22.91
N ALA A 26 4.66 23.92 22.24
CA ALA A 26 3.80 22.84 22.67
C ALA A 26 4.20 22.27 24.03
N LYS A 27 5.50 21.96 24.21
CA LYS A 27 6.06 21.42 25.46
C LYS A 27 5.98 22.43 26.62
N ALA A 28 6.19 23.72 26.35
CA ALA A 28 6.20 24.78 27.37
C ALA A 28 4.80 25.24 27.80
N ILE A 29 3.83 25.26 26.89
CA ILE A 29 2.48 25.81 27.12
C ILE A 29 1.44 24.68 27.25
N GLY A 30 1.83 23.41 27.09
CA GLY A 30 0.93 22.26 27.16
C GLY A 30 -0.04 22.17 25.98
N THR A 31 0.22 22.91 24.90
CA THR A 31 -0.56 22.81 23.65
C THR A 31 -0.05 21.60 22.88
N PRO A 32 -0.88 20.68 22.36
CA PRO A 32 -0.38 19.58 21.56
C PRO A 32 0.38 20.12 20.33
N PRO A 33 1.59 19.61 20.02
CA PRO A 33 2.32 20.06 18.85
C PRO A 33 1.46 19.82 17.61
N ILE A 34 1.35 20.84 16.75
CA ILE A 34 0.71 20.69 15.44
C ILE A 34 1.45 19.56 14.74
N ARG A 35 0.83 18.38 14.69
CA ARG A 35 1.37 17.23 13.98
C ARG A 35 1.61 17.73 12.56
N PRO A 36 2.84 17.75 12.05
CA PRO A 36 3.04 18.06 10.64
C PRO A 36 2.13 17.09 9.88
N ARG A 37 1.40 17.61 8.88
CA ARG A 37 0.59 16.79 7.96
C ARG A 37 1.53 15.91 7.13
N GLY A 38 2.19 14.97 7.78
CA GLY A 38 2.99 13.92 7.18
C GLY A 38 2.14 12.66 7.18
N SER A 39 1.21 12.56 6.24
CA SER A 39 0.62 11.26 5.90
C SER A 39 0.66 11.01 4.40
N GLY A 40 1.67 11.55 3.72
CA GLY A 40 2.00 11.14 2.37
C GLY A 40 2.87 9.90 2.44
N PHE A 41 2.26 8.72 2.55
CA PHE A 41 2.83 7.41 2.21
C PHE A 41 4.34 7.29 2.47
N HIS A 42 4.72 6.83 3.67
CA HIS A 42 6.08 6.39 3.95
C HIS A 42 6.31 5.02 3.32
N VAL A 43 6.47 5.00 2.00
CA VAL A 43 7.06 3.83 1.34
C VAL A 43 8.51 3.76 1.81
N VAL A 44 8.85 2.71 2.57
CA VAL A 44 10.21 2.49 3.12
C VAL A 44 11.27 2.54 2.02
N ASP A 45 10.92 2.09 0.81
CA ASP A 45 11.72 2.24 -0.41
C ASP A 45 10.84 2.65 -1.61
N ARG A 46 10.70 3.97 -1.82
CA ARG A 46 9.95 4.54 -2.95
C ARG A 46 10.51 4.10 -4.31
N THR A 47 11.80 3.81 -4.39
CA THR A 47 12.47 3.47 -5.65
C THR A 47 12.15 2.03 -6.06
N ALA A 48 12.24 1.08 -5.12
CA ALA A 48 11.82 -0.30 -5.37
C ALA A 48 10.34 -0.39 -5.73
N PHE A 49 9.48 0.37 -5.04
CA PHE A 49 8.06 0.44 -5.33
C PHE A 49 7.76 0.98 -6.73
N ALA A 50 8.39 2.10 -7.11
CA ALA A 50 8.23 2.69 -8.44
C ALA A 50 8.73 1.75 -9.56
N ARG A 51 9.83 1.02 -9.31
CA ARG A 51 10.33 -0.01 -10.24
C ARG A 51 9.33 -1.16 -10.39
N GLY A 52 8.75 -1.63 -9.29
CA GLY A 52 7.69 -2.66 -9.31
C GLY A 52 6.48 -2.23 -10.14
N LEU A 53 5.99 -1.00 -9.94
CA LEU A 53 4.91 -0.44 -10.75
C LEU A 53 5.27 -0.30 -12.23
N ALA A 54 6.49 0.12 -12.54
CA ALA A 54 6.95 0.26 -13.93
C ALA A 54 7.01 -1.11 -14.64
N LEU A 55 7.49 -2.15 -13.96
CA LEU A 55 7.49 -3.52 -14.49
C LEU A 55 6.07 -4.05 -14.68
N LEU A 56 5.17 -3.79 -13.73
CA LEU A 56 3.76 -4.17 -13.86
C LEU A 56 3.09 -3.45 -15.04
N GLY A 57 3.34 -2.15 -15.22
CA GLY A 57 2.85 -1.40 -16.37
C GLY A 57 3.36 -1.95 -17.71
N ARG A 58 4.60 -2.48 -17.75
CA ARG A 58 5.20 -3.10 -18.93
C ARG A 58 4.72 -4.52 -19.22
N SER A 59 4.10 -5.20 -18.24
CA SER A 59 3.65 -6.59 -18.38
C SER A 59 2.48 -6.80 -19.36
N ARG A 60 1.83 -5.70 -19.79
CA ARG A 60 0.68 -5.73 -20.73
C ARG A 60 -0.51 -6.57 -20.25
N LEU A 61 -0.72 -6.69 -18.94
CA LEU A 61 -1.81 -7.48 -18.34
C LEU A 61 -3.19 -7.24 -18.98
N ALA A 62 -3.58 -5.98 -19.20
CA ALA A 62 -4.88 -5.66 -19.81
C ALA A 62 -5.01 -6.21 -21.24
N ASN A 63 -3.94 -6.18 -22.03
CA ASN A 63 -3.93 -6.74 -23.38
C ASN A 63 -4.03 -8.28 -23.33
N ASN A 64 -3.27 -8.91 -22.43
CA ASN A 64 -3.32 -10.36 -22.27
C ASN A 64 -4.70 -10.85 -21.82
N LEU A 65 -5.35 -10.15 -20.88
CA LEU A 65 -6.73 -10.43 -20.47
C LEU A 65 -7.71 -10.29 -21.63
N ASN A 66 -7.52 -9.28 -22.49
CA ASN A 66 -8.34 -9.10 -23.67
C ASN A 66 -8.15 -10.23 -24.70
N GLN A 67 -6.92 -10.71 -24.88
CA GLN A 67 -6.63 -11.87 -25.73
C GLN A 67 -7.27 -13.15 -25.19
N LEU A 68 -7.23 -13.36 -23.88
CA LEU A 68 -7.90 -14.50 -23.23
C LEU A 68 -9.43 -14.41 -23.38
N ALA A 69 -10.02 -13.23 -23.13
CA ALA A 69 -11.46 -13.03 -23.31
C ALA A 69 -11.90 -13.26 -24.76
N TRP A 70 -11.12 -12.77 -25.72
CA TRP A 70 -11.36 -13.04 -27.14
C TRP A 70 -11.27 -14.54 -27.45
N ALA A 71 -10.23 -15.22 -26.98
CA ALA A 71 -10.01 -16.65 -27.23
C ALA A 71 -11.11 -17.53 -26.59
N VAL A 72 -11.63 -17.16 -25.42
CA VAL A 72 -12.81 -17.79 -24.81
C VAL A 72 -14.03 -17.58 -25.70
N ASN A 73 -14.27 -16.33 -26.13
CA ASN A 73 -15.45 -15.98 -26.92
C ASN A 73 -15.46 -16.62 -28.32
N THR A 74 -14.29 -16.82 -28.93
CA THR A 74 -14.14 -17.51 -30.23
C THR A 74 -14.06 -19.03 -30.09
N GLY A 75 -14.06 -19.56 -28.86
CA GLY A 75 -13.89 -20.99 -28.59
C GLY A 75 -12.49 -21.51 -28.92
N SER A 76 -11.51 -20.63 -29.12
CA SER A 76 -10.13 -21.00 -29.44
C SER A 76 -9.26 -21.23 -28.20
N LEU A 77 -9.75 -20.88 -27.00
CA LEU A 77 -9.10 -21.23 -25.74
C LEU A 77 -9.60 -22.61 -25.30
N PRO A 78 -8.73 -23.64 -25.24
CA PRO A 78 -9.10 -24.92 -24.64
C PRO A 78 -9.30 -24.71 -23.13
N VAL A 79 -10.56 -24.72 -22.69
CA VAL A 79 -10.92 -24.60 -21.26
C VAL A 79 -10.90 -26.00 -20.65
N THR A 80 -9.70 -26.51 -20.38
CA THR A 80 -9.52 -27.74 -19.61
C THR A 80 -9.45 -27.44 -18.11
N PRO A 81 -9.67 -28.43 -17.22
CA PRO A 81 -9.51 -28.24 -15.78
C PRO A 81 -8.12 -27.70 -15.40
N GLU A 82 -7.07 -28.10 -16.12
CA GLU A 82 -5.71 -27.61 -15.91
C GLU A 82 -5.59 -26.13 -16.28
N THR A 83 -6.13 -25.72 -17.45
CA THR A 83 -6.13 -24.31 -17.86
C THR A 83 -6.96 -23.44 -16.92
N GLU A 84 -8.09 -23.96 -16.41
CA GLU A 84 -8.88 -23.26 -15.40
C GLU A 84 -8.10 -23.08 -14.10
N ALA A 85 -7.41 -24.12 -13.63
CA ALA A 85 -6.57 -24.05 -12.43
C ALA A 85 -5.41 -23.03 -12.58
N GLU A 86 -4.76 -23.00 -13.74
CA GLU A 86 -3.71 -22.01 -14.05
C GLU A 86 -4.26 -20.58 -14.06
N LEU A 87 -5.45 -20.35 -14.65
CA LEU A 87 -6.10 -19.04 -14.65
C LEU A 87 -6.47 -18.58 -13.25
N VAL A 88 -7.04 -19.47 -12.44
CA VAL A 88 -7.36 -19.18 -11.03
C VAL A 88 -6.09 -18.85 -10.25
N GLY A 89 -5.01 -19.62 -10.44
CA GLY A 89 -3.71 -19.36 -9.84
C GLY A 89 -3.17 -17.97 -10.21
N ALA A 90 -3.20 -17.62 -11.49
CA ALA A 90 -2.75 -16.31 -11.97
C ALA A 90 -3.57 -15.15 -11.36
N VAL A 91 -4.88 -15.30 -11.20
CA VAL A 91 -5.72 -14.29 -10.53
C VAL A 91 -5.34 -14.14 -9.06
N GLN A 92 -5.03 -15.23 -8.36
CA GLN A 92 -4.57 -15.19 -6.98
C GLN A 92 -3.22 -14.49 -6.85
N ASP A 93 -2.28 -14.76 -7.75
CA ASP A 93 -0.97 -14.09 -7.77
C ASP A 93 -1.10 -12.58 -7.98
N VAL A 94 -2.01 -12.15 -8.88
CA VAL A 94 -2.29 -10.72 -9.09
C VAL A 94 -2.90 -10.08 -7.83
N ARG A 95 -3.79 -10.78 -7.12
CA ARG A 95 -4.34 -10.31 -5.84
C ARG A 95 -3.25 -10.21 -4.76
N ALA A 96 -2.37 -11.19 -4.66
CA ALA A 96 -1.24 -11.18 -3.74
C ALA A 96 -0.30 -10.01 -4.02
N LEU A 97 0.03 -9.76 -5.29
CA LEU A 97 0.81 -8.59 -5.71
C LEU A 97 0.12 -7.28 -5.30
N ARG A 98 -1.17 -7.12 -5.61
CA ARG A 98 -1.95 -5.94 -5.17
C ARG A 98 -1.83 -5.73 -3.65
N SER A 99 -2.02 -6.78 -2.86
CA SER A 99 -1.91 -6.71 -1.39
C SER A 99 -0.52 -6.28 -0.94
N LEU A 100 0.54 -6.83 -1.52
CA LEU A 100 1.91 -6.44 -1.23
C LEU A 100 2.17 -4.96 -1.55
N PHE A 101 1.66 -4.47 -2.68
CA PHE A 101 1.76 -3.05 -3.03
C PHE A 101 0.97 -2.14 -2.06
N LEU A 102 -0.24 -2.53 -1.64
CA LEU A 102 -1.02 -1.78 -0.65
C LEU A 102 -0.30 -1.72 0.70
N VAL A 103 0.27 -2.84 1.17
CA VAL A 103 1.08 -2.88 2.39
C VAL A 103 2.33 -2.00 2.25
N ALA A 104 3.01 -2.05 1.11
CA ALA A 104 4.20 -1.22 0.86
C ALA A 104 3.88 0.28 0.83
N LEU A 105 2.65 0.66 0.45
CA LEU A 105 2.14 2.02 0.58
C LEU A 105 1.74 2.37 2.03
N GLY A 106 1.63 1.41 2.94
CA GLY A 106 1.08 1.63 4.28
C GLY A 106 -0.45 1.75 4.29
N MET A 107 -1.11 1.25 3.24
CA MET A 107 -2.56 1.08 3.19
C MET A 107 -2.93 -0.29 3.78
N LYS A 108 -4.03 -0.37 4.54
CA LYS A 108 -4.57 -1.68 4.92
C LYS A 108 -5.10 -2.38 3.66
N PRO A 109 -4.68 -3.62 3.36
CA PRO A 109 -5.32 -4.39 2.30
C PRO A 109 -6.81 -4.51 2.63
N GLU A 110 -7.64 -4.32 1.61
CA GLU A 110 -9.10 -4.35 1.75
C GLU A 110 -9.53 -5.69 2.37
N ARG A 111 -10.46 -5.62 3.33
CA ARG A 111 -10.95 -6.77 4.08
C ARG A 111 -11.51 -7.81 3.09
N ASP A 112 -11.08 -9.05 3.25
CA ASP A 112 -11.48 -10.17 2.40
C ASP A 112 -13.03 -10.24 2.26
N PRO A 113 -13.58 -10.20 1.04
CA PRO A 113 -15.02 -10.33 0.82
C PRO A 113 -15.58 -11.70 1.25
N SER A 114 -14.74 -12.69 1.56
CA SER A 114 -15.16 -13.95 2.19
C SER A 114 -15.69 -13.77 3.63
N SER A 115 -15.43 -12.63 4.28
CA SER A 115 -15.91 -12.32 5.64
C SER A 115 -17.43 -12.11 5.74
N PHE A 116 -18.16 -12.05 4.62
CA PHE A 116 -19.62 -11.97 4.60
C PHE A 116 -20.32 -13.34 4.62
N ALA A 117 -19.60 -14.45 4.42
CA ALA A 117 -20.19 -15.80 4.40
C ALA A 117 -20.39 -16.40 5.81
N ASN A 118 -19.72 -15.87 6.85
CA ASN A 118 -19.79 -16.41 8.22
C ASN A 118 -20.69 -15.61 9.17
N ALA A 119 -21.56 -14.74 8.66
CA ALA A 119 -22.45 -13.90 9.47
C ALA A 119 -23.94 -14.31 9.38
N SER A 120 -24.23 -15.53 8.90
CA SER A 120 -25.60 -15.98 8.62
C SER A 120 -25.99 -17.31 9.30
N GLU A 121 -25.16 -17.88 10.18
CA GLU A 121 -25.49 -19.13 10.88
C GLU A 121 -25.86 -18.96 12.36
N ASP A 122 -25.92 -17.73 12.90
CA ASP A 122 -26.40 -17.47 14.26
C ASP A 122 -27.60 -16.51 14.23
N THR A 123 -28.80 -17.02 13.90
CA THR A 123 -30.11 -16.65 14.48
C THR A 123 -31.15 -17.69 14.04
#